data_AF-A0A1J4W487-F1
#
_entry.id   AF-A0A1J4W487-F1
#
_cell.length_a   1.000
_cell.length_b   1.000
_cell.length_c   1.000
_cell.angle_alpha   90.00
_cell.angle_beta   90.00
_cell.angle_gamma   90.00
#
_symmetry.space_group_name_H-M   'P 1'
#
loop_
_entity.id
_entity.type
_entity.pdbx_description
1 polymer ?
#
loop_
_entity_poly.entity_id
_entity_poly.type
_entity_poly.pdbx_seq_one_letter_code
_entity_poly.pdbx_strand_id
1 'polypeptide(L)'
;MVNSDIVRYFREGIERGFSVQVLKKNLKDNGFREDEINDAINSLPASHKNKAESLEKIDNHIEQHRNQGRFMQNDEMHEEERFRHPNMQVKMPVERKENTDGQKPGIFKKIGKAFSHPGELFSATQSDGIGPALKYWFVISLLPLIASLIGAIVLSAYVSSYFTQFGLAFLAGASVFLITAALTGIIFAFLYIIIPILMLITAGFLHLFVKLFKGTGSYANTFSAGIYAATPSIILGFIPGVNFITWIWTFVLMILGLSIMHKMSKVRAFFAIIFAWIVLGGLISLIVYLGLLFY
;
A
#
# COMPACT_ATOMS: atom_id res chain seq x y z
N MET A 1 -17.44 14.26 -24.12
CA MET A 1 -16.37 15.15 -24.61
C MET A 1 -15.20 14.27 -25.01
N VAL A 2 -14.70 14.40 -26.24
CA VAL A 2 -13.61 13.56 -26.76
C VAL A 2 -12.30 13.93 -26.05
N ASN A 3 -11.58 12.94 -25.55
CA ASN A 3 -10.29 13.14 -24.88
C ASN A 3 -9.22 13.53 -25.92
N SER A 4 -8.77 14.79 -25.90
CA SER A 4 -7.82 15.34 -26.87
C SER A 4 -6.45 14.65 -26.87
N ASP A 5 -6.03 14.06 -25.75
CA ASP A 5 -4.77 13.32 -25.67
C ASP A 5 -4.83 12.00 -26.45
N ILE A 6 -5.97 11.31 -26.43
CA ILE A 6 -6.20 10.09 -27.22
C ILE A 6 -6.22 10.43 -28.72
N VAL A 7 -6.87 11.53 -29.10
CA VAL A 7 -6.89 12.01 -30.49
C VAL A 7 -5.49 12.35 -30.99
N ARG A 8 -4.68 13.03 -30.15
CA ARG A 8 -3.28 13.33 -30.47
C ARG A 8 -2.46 12.05 -30.62
N TYR A 9 -2.64 11.07 -29.75
CA TYR A 9 -1.95 9.78 -29.83
C TYR A 9 -2.25 9.05 -31.15
N PHE A 10 -3.52 8.95 -31.54
CA PHE A 10 -3.87 8.35 -32.82
C PHE A 10 -3.26 9.09 -34.00
N ARG A 11 -3.27 10.44 -33.96
CA ARG A 11 -2.66 11.27 -35.01
C ARG A 11 -1.18 10.95 -35.18
N GLU A 12 -0.41 11.04 -34.10
CA GLU A 12 1.04 10.81 -34.12
C GLU A 12 1.38 9.35 -34.47
N GLY A 13 0.60 8.39 -33.98
CA GLY A 13 0.77 6.96 -34.30
C GLY A 13 0.53 6.67 -35.79
N ILE A 14 -0.56 7.19 -36.36
CA ILE A 14 -0.86 7.04 -37.79
C ILE A 14 0.20 7.75 -38.63
N GLU A 15 0.68 8.93 -38.22
CA GLU A 15 1.75 9.64 -38.91
C GLU A 15 3.03 8.80 -39.01
N ARG A 16 3.36 8.07 -37.94
CA ARG A 16 4.50 7.14 -37.84
C ARG A 16 4.29 5.79 -38.50
N GLY A 17 3.11 5.51 -39.04
CA GLY A 17 2.83 4.29 -39.80
C GLY A 17 2.30 3.11 -38.98
N PHE A 18 1.80 3.35 -37.76
CA PHE A 18 1.15 2.31 -36.97
C PHE A 18 -0.32 2.14 -37.40
N SER A 19 -0.79 0.89 -37.48
CA SER A 19 -2.19 0.59 -37.76
C SER A 19 -3.08 1.00 -36.58
N VAL A 20 -4.35 1.32 -36.87
CA VAL A 20 -5.33 1.71 -35.84
C VAL A 20 -5.55 0.59 -34.84
N GLN A 21 -5.51 -0.68 -35.28
CA GLN A 21 -5.70 -1.85 -34.42
C GLN A 21 -4.58 -1.96 -33.38
N VAL A 22 -3.33 -1.74 -33.78
CA VAL A 22 -2.20 -1.78 -32.87
C VAL A 22 -2.26 -0.64 -31.85
N LEU A 23 -2.61 0.58 -32.30
CA LEU A 23 -2.81 1.72 -31.40
C LEU A 23 -3.97 1.50 -30.42
N LYS A 24 -5.06 0.90 -30.89
CA LYS A 24 -6.24 0.54 -30.08
C LYS A 24 -5.89 -0.50 -29.02
N LYS A 25 -5.16 -1.55 -29.40
CA LYS A 25 -4.67 -2.59 -28.47
C LYS A 25 -3.81 -1.98 -27.36
N ASN A 26 -2.84 -1.13 -27.73
CA ASN A 26 -1.97 -0.45 -26.77
C ASN A 26 -2.77 0.41 -25.77
N LEU A 27 -3.78 1.15 -26.22
CA LEU A 27 -4.64 1.93 -25.31
C LEU A 27 -5.47 1.04 -24.38
N LYS A 28 -6.01 -0.09 -24.88
CA LYS A 28 -6.72 -1.05 -24.02
C LYS A 28 -5.82 -1.63 -22.93
N ASP A 29 -4.60 -2.03 -23.30
CA ASP A 29 -3.61 -2.59 -22.37
C ASP A 29 -3.21 -1.56 -21.30
N ASN A 30 -3.33 -0.26 -21.59
CA ASN A 30 -3.12 0.83 -20.64
C ASN A 30 -4.40 1.31 -19.92
N GLY A 31 -5.49 0.54 -19.97
CA GLY A 31 -6.69 0.76 -19.14
C GLY A 31 -7.70 1.79 -19.68
N PHE A 32 -7.59 2.19 -20.94
CA PHE A 32 -8.58 3.07 -21.57
C PHE A 32 -9.86 2.32 -21.94
N ARG A 33 -11.01 2.99 -21.82
CA ARG A 33 -12.31 2.39 -22.14
C ARG A 33 -12.57 2.39 -23.66
N GLU A 34 -13.30 1.38 -24.12
CA GLU A 34 -13.54 1.16 -25.56
C GLU A 34 -14.36 2.28 -26.22
N ASP A 35 -15.31 2.87 -25.49
CA ASP A 35 -16.10 4.03 -25.91
C ASP A 35 -15.20 5.25 -26.17
N GLU A 36 -14.27 5.54 -25.26
CA GLU A 36 -13.35 6.68 -25.36
C GLU A 36 -12.39 6.53 -26.56
N ILE A 37 -11.95 5.30 -26.84
CA ILE A 37 -11.09 5.00 -27.98
C ILE A 37 -11.87 5.20 -29.29
N ASN A 38 -13.08 4.67 -29.39
CA ASN A 38 -13.90 4.78 -30.60
C ASN A 38 -14.31 6.24 -30.87
N ASP A 39 -14.66 7.00 -29.83
CA ASP A 39 -14.93 8.43 -29.94
C ASP A 39 -13.73 9.22 -30.49
N ALA A 40 -12.52 8.89 -30.01
CA ALA A 40 -11.29 9.52 -30.49
C ALA A 40 -11.01 9.20 -31.96
N ILE A 41 -11.16 7.94 -32.37
CA ILE A 41 -11.02 7.50 -33.77
C ILE A 41 -12.04 8.24 -34.66
N ASN A 42 -13.28 8.36 -34.22
CA ASN A 42 -14.35 9.04 -34.95
C ASN A 42 -14.08 10.55 -35.12
N SER A 43 -13.36 11.16 -34.17
CA SER A 43 -12.96 12.57 -34.22
C SER A 43 -11.74 12.88 -35.10
N LEU A 44 -11.07 11.87 -35.66
CA LEU A 44 -9.89 12.07 -36.50
C LEU A 44 -10.22 12.86 -37.78
N PRO A 45 -9.31 13.74 -38.25
CA PRO A 45 -9.45 14.37 -39.56
C PRO A 45 -9.53 13.34 -40.68
N ALA A 46 -10.28 13.62 -41.76
CA ALA A 46 -10.45 12.70 -42.89
C ALA A 46 -9.12 12.23 -43.49
N SER A 47 -8.11 13.09 -43.55
CA SER A 47 -6.75 12.73 -44.01
C SER A 47 -6.11 11.60 -43.20
N HIS A 48 -6.33 11.59 -41.89
CA HIS A 48 -5.81 10.55 -41.00
C HIS A 48 -6.63 9.28 -41.06
N LYS A 49 -7.95 9.36 -41.26
CA LYS A 49 -8.81 8.20 -41.48
C LYS A 49 -8.41 7.44 -42.75
N ASN A 50 -8.19 8.16 -43.85
CA ASN A 50 -7.76 7.55 -45.11
C ASN A 50 -6.38 6.88 -44.98
N LYS A 51 -5.44 7.50 -44.25
CA LYS A 51 -4.13 6.91 -43.98
C LYS A 51 -4.21 5.72 -43.02
N ALA A 52 -5.07 5.77 -42.03
CA ALA A 52 -5.36 4.65 -41.14
C ALA A 52 -5.88 3.43 -41.91
N GLU A 53 -6.84 3.63 -42.82
CA GLU A 53 -7.38 2.56 -43.66
C GLU A 53 -6.33 1.92 -44.58
N SER A 54 -5.39 2.71 -45.12
CA SER A 54 -4.31 2.16 -45.94
C SER A 54 -3.32 1.35 -45.11
N LEU A 55 -2.98 1.79 -43.90
CA LEU A 55 -2.13 1.05 -42.97
C LEU A 55 -2.80 -0.25 -42.51
N GLU A 56 -4.11 -0.24 -42.27
CA GLU A 56 -4.88 -1.44 -41.90
C GLU A 56 -4.91 -2.48 -43.04
N LYS A 57 -5.00 -2.05 -44.30
CA LYS A 57 -4.88 -2.95 -45.45
C LYS A 57 -3.49 -3.59 -45.54
N ILE A 58 -2.43 -2.84 -45.24
CA ILE A 58 -1.06 -3.36 -45.21
C ILE A 58 -0.91 -4.39 -44.09
N ASP A 59 -1.41 -4.07 -42.89
CA ASP A 59 -1.34 -4.94 -41.71
C ASP A 59 -2.06 -6.26 -41.95
N ASN A 60 -3.29 -6.21 -42.49
CA ASN A 60 -4.06 -7.40 -42.86
C ASN A 60 -3.35 -8.24 -43.93
N HIS A 61 -2.66 -7.60 -44.89
CA HIS A 61 -1.89 -8.33 -45.90
C HIS A 61 -0.67 -9.04 -45.28
N ILE A 62 0.05 -8.37 -44.38
CA ILE A 62 1.18 -8.95 -43.65
C ILE A 62 0.70 -10.12 -42.78
N GLU A 63 -0.41 -9.97 -42.07
CA GLU A 63 -0.98 -11.02 -41.22
C GLU A 63 -1.44 -12.25 -42.04
N GLN A 64 -2.02 -12.02 -43.22
CA GLN A 64 -2.37 -13.09 -44.15
C GLN A 64 -1.12 -13.88 -44.60
N HIS A 65 0.00 -13.21 -44.87
CA HIS A 65 1.28 -13.88 -45.20
C HIS A 65 1.94 -14.55 -44.00
N ARG A 66 1.82 -13.98 -42.80
CA ARG A 66 2.31 -14.57 -41.55
C ARG A 66 1.60 -15.91 -41.29
N ASN A 67 0.28 -15.96 -41.47
CA ASN A 67 -0.51 -17.19 -41.33
C ASN A 67 -0.22 -18.25 -42.41
N GLN A 68 0.42 -17.88 -43.52
CA GLN A 68 0.93 -18.82 -44.53
C GLN A 68 2.32 -19.39 -44.19
N GLY A 69 2.83 -19.15 -42.97
CA GLY A 69 4.02 -19.80 -42.44
C GLY A 69 5.34 -19.35 -43.08
N ARG A 70 5.37 -18.20 -43.77
CA ARG A 70 6.52 -17.76 -44.58
C ARG A 70 7.41 -16.68 -43.96
N PHE A 71 7.14 -16.22 -42.74
CA PHE A 71 7.99 -15.22 -42.06
C PHE A 71 8.39 -15.69 -40.66
N MET A 72 9.67 -16.02 -40.54
CA MET A 72 10.34 -16.46 -39.32
C MET A 72 10.64 -15.27 -38.41
N GLN A 73 10.17 -15.34 -37.17
CA GLN A 73 10.78 -15.01 -35.86
C GLN A 73 11.62 -13.72 -35.64
N ASN A 74 12.12 -13.03 -36.67
CA ASN A 74 12.99 -11.86 -36.56
C ASN A 74 12.23 -10.51 -36.61
N ASP A 75 11.02 -10.47 -37.17
CA ASP A 75 10.27 -9.20 -37.33
C ASP A 75 9.59 -8.73 -36.03
N GLU A 76 9.27 -9.63 -35.10
CA GLU A 76 8.61 -9.28 -33.83
C GLU A 76 9.52 -8.43 -32.92
N MET A 77 10.84 -8.65 -33.00
CA MET A 77 11.82 -7.92 -32.18
C MET A 77 11.91 -6.43 -32.57
N HIS A 78 11.71 -6.11 -33.86
CA HIS A 78 11.76 -4.73 -34.36
C HIS A 78 10.45 -3.95 -34.16
N GLU A 79 9.35 -4.63 -33.84
CA GLU A 79 8.08 -3.97 -33.57
C GLU A 79 8.06 -3.42 -32.13
N GLU A 80 8.56 -4.19 -31.16
CA GLU A 80 8.59 -3.80 -29.75
C GLU A 80 9.53 -2.60 -29.49
N GLU A 81 10.69 -2.54 -30.18
CA GLU A 81 11.60 -1.39 -30.08
C GLU A 81 10.99 -0.10 -30.64
N ARG A 82 10.16 -0.18 -31.69
CA ARG A 82 9.48 0.99 -32.26
C ARG A 82 8.48 1.64 -31.30
N PHE A 83 7.89 0.87 -30.37
CA PHE A 83 7.00 1.39 -29.33
C PHE A 83 7.72 2.07 -28.16
N ARG A 84 9.03 1.83 -27.97
CA ARG A 84 9.79 2.39 -26.84
C ARG A 84 10.32 3.81 -27.09
N HIS A 85 10.00 4.43 -28.23
CA HIS A 85 10.44 5.80 -28.50
C HIS A 85 9.83 6.80 -27.49
N PRO A 86 10.66 7.67 -26.85
CA PRO A 86 10.24 8.57 -25.76
C PRO A 86 9.03 9.47 -26.07
N ASN A 87 8.83 9.82 -27.34
CA ASN A 87 7.77 10.73 -27.78
C ASN A 87 6.45 10.03 -28.13
N MET A 88 6.30 8.72 -27.91
CA MET A 88 5.00 8.00 -28.08
C MET A 88 4.40 7.53 -26.75
N GLN A 89 5.04 7.85 -25.64
CA GLN A 89 4.38 7.75 -24.34
C GLN A 89 3.25 8.77 -24.36
N VAL A 90 2.03 8.30 -24.66
CA VAL A 90 0.83 8.98 -24.17
C VAL A 90 1.17 9.34 -22.74
N LYS A 91 1.06 10.62 -22.38
CA LYS A 91 0.94 10.95 -20.97
C LYS A 91 -0.25 10.13 -20.53
N MET A 92 0.04 8.95 -19.95
CA MET A 92 -0.93 8.08 -19.30
C MET A 92 -1.88 9.05 -18.64
N PRO A 93 -3.21 8.98 -18.90
CA PRO A 93 -4.15 9.93 -18.33
C PRO A 93 -3.75 9.95 -16.88
N VAL A 94 -3.14 11.07 -16.44
CA VAL A 94 -2.39 11.13 -15.18
C VAL A 94 -3.30 10.43 -14.25
N GLU A 95 -2.90 9.21 -13.85
CA GLU A 95 -3.76 8.14 -13.36
C GLU A 95 -5.05 8.80 -12.95
N ARG A 96 -6.17 8.64 -13.68
CA ARG A 96 -7.44 9.22 -13.25
C ARG A 96 -7.64 8.62 -11.84
N LYS A 97 -7.03 9.15 -10.75
CA LYS A 97 -7.51 10.27 -9.96
C LYS A 97 -8.93 10.45 -10.36
N GLU A 98 -9.67 9.35 -10.13
CA GLU A 98 -10.95 9.33 -9.49
C GLU A 98 -10.98 10.66 -8.76
N ASN A 99 -11.76 11.55 -9.34
CA ASN A 99 -12.00 12.86 -8.84
C ASN A 99 -12.72 12.67 -7.50
N THR A 100 -12.02 12.13 -6.51
CA THR A 100 -12.27 12.32 -5.10
C THR A 100 -11.72 13.71 -4.83
N ASP A 101 -12.44 14.69 -5.37
CA ASP A 101 -12.43 16.06 -4.91
C ASP A 101 -12.33 16.05 -3.38
N GLY A 102 -11.15 16.40 -2.84
CA GLY A 102 -10.87 16.64 -1.42
C GLY A 102 -11.19 15.55 -0.39
N GLN A 103 -11.84 14.44 -0.75
CA GLN A 103 -12.41 13.53 0.22
C GLN A 103 -11.39 12.47 0.64
N LYS A 104 -10.78 12.71 1.81
CA LYS A 104 -9.87 11.76 2.45
C LYS A 104 -10.52 10.38 2.55
N PRO A 105 -9.80 9.29 2.23
CA PRO A 105 -10.37 7.95 2.26
C PRO A 105 -10.89 7.61 3.65
N GLY A 106 -12.08 7.01 3.70
CA GLY A 106 -12.66 6.51 4.95
C GLY A 106 -11.78 5.46 5.62
N ILE A 107 -12.00 5.23 6.92
CA ILE A 107 -11.15 4.37 7.76
C ILE A 107 -11.04 2.94 7.18
N PHE A 108 -12.14 2.35 6.73
CA PHE A 108 -12.14 1.02 6.10
C PHE A 108 -11.37 0.99 4.78
N LYS A 109 -11.46 2.04 3.94
CA LYS A 109 -10.66 2.17 2.72
C LYS A 109 -9.17 2.29 3.06
N LYS A 110 -8.81 3.00 4.13
CA LYS A 110 -7.42 3.06 4.63
C LYS A 110 -6.90 1.68 5.07
N ILE A 111 -7.71 0.91 5.80
CA ILE A 111 -7.37 -0.48 6.17
C ILE A 111 -7.14 -1.33 4.93
N GLY A 112 -8.09 -1.36 3.99
CA GLY A 112 -7.96 -2.16 2.78
C GLY A 112 -6.72 -1.79 1.96
N LYS A 113 -6.42 -0.50 1.83
CA LYS A 113 -5.20 -0.02 1.15
C LYS A 113 -3.92 -0.38 1.91
N ALA A 114 -3.93 -0.47 3.23
CA ALA A 114 -2.76 -0.92 4.00
C ALA A 114 -2.32 -2.35 3.64
N PHE A 115 -3.27 -3.21 3.24
CA PHE A 115 -2.99 -4.57 2.81
C PHE A 115 -2.77 -4.71 1.30
N SER A 116 -3.55 -3.98 0.49
CA SER A 116 -3.59 -4.21 -0.96
C SER A 116 -2.79 -3.19 -1.78
N HIS A 117 -2.84 -1.91 -1.40
CA HIS A 117 -2.31 -0.80 -2.20
C HIS A 117 -1.62 0.23 -1.29
N PRO A 118 -0.51 -0.16 -0.63
CA PRO A 118 0.11 0.66 0.41
C PRO A 118 0.67 1.99 -0.13
N GLY A 119 1.12 2.02 -1.38
CA GLY A 119 1.56 3.27 -2.02
C GLY A 119 0.45 4.32 -2.10
N GLU A 120 -0.77 3.89 -2.43
CA GLU A 120 -1.94 4.77 -2.45
C GLU A 120 -2.38 5.20 -1.06
N LEU A 121 -2.26 4.32 -0.05
CA LEU A 121 -2.56 4.68 1.34
C LEU A 121 -1.73 5.89 1.76
N PHE A 122 -0.40 5.79 1.64
CA PHE A 122 0.51 6.83 2.11
C PHE A 122 0.46 8.10 1.25
N SER A 123 0.14 7.98 -0.03
CA SER A 123 -0.08 9.15 -0.89
C SER A 123 -1.36 9.89 -0.49
N ALA A 124 -2.44 9.16 -0.21
CA ALA A 124 -3.73 9.74 0.20
C ALA A 124 -3.71 10.33 1.62
N THR A 125 -2.78 9.88 2.48
CA THR A 125 -2.65 10.36 3.86
C THR A 125 -1.44 11.24 4.11
N GLN A 126 -0.70 11.63 3.06
CA GLN A 126 0.51 12.45 3.20
C GLN A 126 0.26 13.82 3.87
N SER A 127 -0.94 14.37 3.70
CA SER A 127 -1.37 15.64 4.31
C SER A 127 -2.08 15.46 5.66
N ASP A 128 -2.13 14.23 6.20
CA ASP A 128 -2.70 13.99 7.52
C ASP A 128 -1.73 14.43 8.62
N GLY A 129 -2.20 15.32 9.49
CA GLY A 129 -1.53 15.64 10.74
C GLY A 129 -1.67 14.52 11.78
N ILE A 130 -1.15 14.77 12.99
CA ILE A 130 -1.18 13.83 14.12
C ILE A 130 -2.61 13.45 14.51
N GLY A 131 -3.53 14.42 14.56
CA GLY A 131 -4.92 14.21 14.98
C GLY A 131 -5.68 13.16 14.16
N PRO A 132 -5.74 13.28 12.82
CA PRO A 132 -6.35 12.25 11.97
C PRO A 132 -5.72 10.86 12.11
N ALA A 133 -4.39 10.77 12.27
CA ALA A 133 -3.70 9.50 12.48
C ALA A 133 -4.06 8.89 13.85
N LEU A 134 -4.10 9.68 14.92
CA LEU A 134 -4.57 9.23 16.24
C LEU A 134 -6.02 8.76 16.21
N LYS A 135 -6.92 9.53 15.57
CA LYS A 135 -8.31 9.12 15.39
C LYS A 135 -8.39 7.77 14.67
N TYR A 136 -7.60 7.60 13.61
CA TYR A 136 -7.51 6.32 12.91
C TYR A 136 -7.07 5.20 13.85
N TRP A 137 -5.96 5.37 14.58
CA TRP A 137 -5.44 4.40 15.56
C TRP A 137 -6.51 3.93 16.53
N PHE A 138 -7.20 4.87 17.20
CA PHE A 138 -8.20 4.51 18.20
C PHE A 138 -9.39 3.76 17.60
N VAL A 139 -9.88 4.20 16.43
CA VAL A 139 -11.00 3.52 15.77
C VAL A 139 -10.62 2.10 15.36
N ILE A 140 -9.43 1.89 14.78
CA ILE A 140 -9.03 0.54 14.36
C ILE A 140 -8.70 -0.36 15.55
N SER A 141 -8.24 0.20 16.66
CA SER A 141 -7.94 -0.55 17.90
C SER A 141 -9.19 -1.05 18.61
N LEU A 142 -10.38 -0.51 18.31
CA LEU A 142 -11.64 -1.05 18.83
C LEU A 142 -11.91 -2.48 18.33
N LEU A 143 -11.45 -2.82 17.12
CA LEU A 143 -11.66 -4.14 16.54
C LEU A 143 -10.97 -5.26 17.34
N PRO A 144 -9.64 -5.25 17.56
CA PRO A 144 -8.99 -6.26 18.40
C PRO A 144 -9.46 -6.18 19.86
N LEU A 145 -9.83 -5.00 20.37
CA LEU A 145 -10.40 -4.88 21.71
C LEU A 145 -11.73 -5.67 21.83
N ILE A 146 -12.68 -5.44 20.93
CA ILE A 146 -13.96 -6.15 20.91
C ILE A 146 -13.74 -7.66 20.69
N ALA A 147 -12.86 -8.03 19.75
CA ALA A 147 -12.52 -9.43 19.50
C ALA A 147 -11.94 -10.12 20.74
N SER A 148 -11.07 -9.43 21.49
CA SER A 148 -10.51 -9.96 22.74
C SER A 148 -11.56 -10.15 23.84
N LEU A 149 -12.54 -9.22 23.95
CA LEU A 149 -13.64 -9.34 24.91
C LEU A 149 -14.55 -10.53 24.57
N ILE A 150 -14.91 -10.69 23.29
CA ILE A 150 -15.70 -11.85 22.83
C ILE A 150 -14.93 -13.14 23.08
N GLY A 151 -13.64 -13.17 22.74
CA GLY A 151 -12.77 -14.32 22.99
C GLY A 151 -12.71 -14.70 24.46
N ALA A 152 -12.60 -13.72 25.37
CA ALA A 152 -12.61 -13.95 26.81
C ALA A 152 -13.94 -14.53 27.31
N ILE A 153 -15.08 -14.05 26.81
CA ILE A 153 -16.41 -14.55 27.17
C ILE A 153 -16.62 -15.98 26.66
N VAL A 154 -16.28 -16.26 25.40
CA VAL A 154 -16.41 -17.60 24.81
C VAL A 154 -15.52 -18.60 25.55
N LEU A 155 -14.28 -18.19 25.84
CA LEU A 155 -13.31 -19.02 26.56
C LEU A 155 -13.75 -19.29 28.00
N SER A 156 -14.31 -18.31 28.71
CA SER A 156 -14.80 -18.51 30.08
C SER A 156 -16.00 -19.46 30.13
N ALA A 157 -16.91 -19.39 29.15
CA ALA A 157 -18.02 -20.32 29.00
C ALA A 157 -17.52 -21.75 28.71
N TYR A 158 -16.51 -21.89 27.85
CA TYR A 158 -15.87 -23.17 27.55
C TYR A 158 -15.19 -23.76 28.79
N VAL A 159 -14.40 -22.97 29.54
CA VAL A 159 -13.78 -23.43 30.79
C VAL A 159 -14.86 -23.85 31.81
N SER A 160 -15.96 -23.11 31.92
CA SER A 160 -17.06 -23.42 32.85
C SER A 160 -17.77 -24.74 32.54
N SER A 161 -17.79 -25.21 31.29
CA SER A 161 -18.41 -26.49 30.94
C SER A 161 -17.54 -27.71 31.28
N TYR A 162 -16.21 -27.56 31.29
CA TYR A 162 -15.30 -28.58 31.80
C TYR A 162 -15.24 -28.61 33.33
N PHE A 163 -15.56 -27.49 33.99
CA PHE A 163 -15.66 -27.44 35.44
C PHE A 163 -16.67 -28.45 35.99
N THR A 164 -17.86 -28.55 35.40
CA THR A 164 -18.88 -29.54 35.80
C THR A 164 -18.44 -30.99 35.58
N GLN A 165 -17.44 -31.25 34.75
CA GLN A 165 -16.93 -32.60 34.47
C GLN A 165 -15.75 -33.00 35.37
N PHE A 166 -14.88 -32.06 35.77
CA PHE A 166 -13.58 -32.36 36.40
C PHE A 166 -13.42 -31.92 37.87
N GLY A 167 -14.38 -31.19 38.46
CA GLY A 167 -14.43 -30.91 39.91
C GLY A 167 -13.42 -29.88 40.45
N LEU A 168 -13.11 -29.95 41.76
CA LEU A 168 -12.35 -28.92 42.51
C LEU A 168 -10.90 -28.69 42.05
N ALA A 169 -10.20 -29.72 41.58
CA ALA A 169 -8.84 -29.55 41.04
C ALA A 169 -8.84 -28.72 39.74
N PHE A 170 -9.90 -28.85 38.93
CA PHE A 170 -10.10 -28.02 37.76
C PHE A 170 -10.44 -26.57 38.15
N LEU A 171 -11.16 -26.31 39.25
CA LEU A 171 -11.41 -24.94 39.73
C LEU A 171 -10.14 -24.18 40.08
N ALA A 172 -9.18 -24.82 40.74
CA ALA A 172 -7.91 -24.20 41.07
C ALA A 172 -7.15 -23.80 39.79
N GLY A 173 -7.10 -24.67 38.78
CA GLY A 173 -6.49 -24.36 37.48
C GLY A 173 -7.26 -23.31 36.67
N ALA A 174 -8.59 -23.41 36.63
CA ALA A 174 -9.48 -22.52 35.89
C ALA A 174 -9.51 -21.10 36.47
N SER A 175 -9.50 -20.96 37.80
CA SER A 175 -9.47 -19.65 38.47
C SER A 175 -8.17 -18.90 38.19
N VAL A 176 -7.03 -19.58 38.27
CA VAL A 176 -5.72 -19.00 37.89
C VAL A 176 -5.75 -18.61 36.42
N PHE A 177 -6.25 -19.48 35.54
CA PHE A 177 -6.36 -19.18 34.12
C PHE A 177 -7.25 -17.95 33.83
N LEU A 178 -8.44 -17.87 34.41
CA LEU A 178 -9.35 -16.73 34.23
C LEU A 178 -8.76 -15.42 34.75
N ILE A 179 -8.08 -15.45 35.90
CA ILE A 179 -7.37 -14.27 36.45
C ILE A 179 -6.25 -13.86 35.49
N THR A 180 -5.42 -14.81 35.01
CA THR A 180 -4.35 -14.49 34.05
C THR A 180 -4.89 -13.95 32.73
N ALA A 181 -6.00 -14.49 32.21
CA ALA A 181 -6.66 -14.00 31.01
C ALA A 181 -7.22 -12.58 31.21
N ALA A 182 -7.87 -12.32 32.35
CA ALA A 182 -8.39 -10.99 32.68
C ALA A 182 -7.26 -9.95 32.82
N LEU A 183 -6.18 -10.28 33.55
CA LEU A 183 -5.00 -9.42 33.67
C LEU A 183 -4.35 -9.17 32.32
N THR A 184 -4.23 -10.19 31.48
CA THR A 184 -3.70 -10.09 30.12
C THR A 184 -4.57 -9.14 29.28
N GLY A 185 -5.90 -9.27 29.34
CA GLY A 185 -6.84 -8.37 28.65
C GLY A 185 -6.72 -6.92 29.10
N ILE A 186 -6.59 -6.67 30.41
CA ILE A 186 -6.34 -5.34 30.97
C ILE A 186 -5.03 -4.76 30.44
N ILE A 187 -3.93 -5.54 30.49
CA ILE A 187 -2.63 -5.13 29.97
C ILE A 187 -2.74 -4.76 28.48
N PHE A 188 -3.40 -5.58 27.66
CA PHE A 188 -3.61 -5.27 26.24
C PHE A 188 -4.41 -3.99 26.04
N ALA A 189 -5.49 -3.77 26.80
CA ALA A 189 -6.26 -2.52 26.74
C ALA A 189 -5.40 -1.30 27.05
N PHE A 190 -4.55 -1.37 28.08
CA PHE A 190 -3.58 -0.32 28.40
C PHE A 190 -2.55 -0.13 27.29
N LEU A 191 -2.04 -1.20 26.68
CA LEU A 191 -1.09 -1.12 25.57
C LEU A 191 -1.67 -0.36 24.37
N TYR A 192 -2.95 -0.55 24.02
CA TYR A 192 -3.57 0.20 22.92
C TYR A 192 -3.64 1.72 23.16
N ILE A 193 -3.64 2.15 24.41
CA ILE A 193 -3.59 3.58 24.79
C ILE A 193 -2.15 4.09 24.85
N ILE A 194 -1.23 3.28 25.39
CA ILE A 194 0.17 3.67 25.59
C ILE A 194 0.96 3.67 24.28
N ILE A 195 0.73 2.71 23.38
CA ILE A 195 1.47 2.60 22.12
C ILE A 195 1.47 3.89 21.28
N PRO A 196 0.35 4.59 21.02
CA PRO A 196 0.39 5.83 20.23
C PRO A 196 1.19 6.95 20.93
N ILE A 197 1.25 6.95 22.27
CA ILE A 197 2.07 7.88 23.05
C ILE A 197 3.56 7.53 22.88
N LEU A 198 3.92 6.26 23.01
CA LEU A 198 5.27 5.80 22.71
C LEU A 198 5.66 6.10 21.25
N MET A 199 4.70 5.99 20.33
CA MET A 199 4.89 6.29 18.92
C MET A 199 5.17 7.76 18.66
N LEU A 200 4.64 8.69 19.47
CA LEU A 200 5.03 10.11 19.38
C LEU A 200 6.52 10.29 19.69
N ILE A 201 7.01 9.64 20.74
CA ILE A 201 8.41 9.74 21.18
C ILE A 201 9.33 9.09 20.14
N THR A 202 9.03 7.85 19.74
CA THR A 202 9.85 7.11 18.77
C THR A 202 9.79 7.73 17.38
N ALA A 203 8.65 8.30 16.95
CA ALA A 203 8.57 9.09 15.72
C ALA A 203 9.47 10.32 15.79
N GLY A 204 9.66 10.93 16.97
CA GLY A 204 10.53 12.09 17.14
C GLY A 204 11.98 11.70 16.90
N PHE A 205 12.39 10.61 17.53
CA PHE A 205 13.71 10.03 17.34
C PHE A 205 13.95 9.60 15.88
N LEU A 206 13.00 8.86 15.28
CA LEU A 206 13.06 8.45 13.88
C LEU A 206 13.08 9.64 12.92
N HIS A 207 12.38 10.73 13.24
CA HIS A 207 12.38 11.94 12.43
C HIS A 207 13.77 12.58 12.34
N LEU A 208 14.59 12.49 13.39
CA LEU A 208 15.98 12.95 13.34
C LEU A 208 16.78 12.20 12.28
N PHE A 209 16.64 10.87 12.21
CA PHE A 209 17.30 10.07 11.19
C PHE A 209 16.72 10.32 9.80
N VAL A 210 15.40 10.48 9.69
CA VAL A 210 14.78 10.92 8.44
C VAL A 210 15.40 12.23 7.92
N LYS A 211 15.67 13.20 8.80
CA LYS A 211 16.38 14.45 8.45
C LYS A 211 17.84 14.21 8.09
N LEU A 212 18.55 13.36 8.84
CA LEU A 212 19.93 12.97 8.55
C LEU A 212 20.08 12.36 7.14
N PHE A 213 19.12 11.53 6.74
CA PHE A 213 19.04 10.92 5.41
C PHE A 213 18.37 11.82 4.35
N LYS A 214 18.26 13.13 4.62
CA LYS A 214 17.76 14.18 3.72
C LYS A 214 16.28 14.02 3.30
N GLY A 215 15.45 13.43 4.16
CA GLY A 215 14.00 13.34 3.97
C GLY A 215 13.28 14.68 4.16
N THR A 216 12.39 15.01 3.21
CA THR A 216 11.63 16.27 3.21
C THR A 216 10.21 16.04 3.75
N GLY A 217 9.81 16.68 4.84
CA GLY A 217 8.50 16.47 5.45
C GLY A 217 8.49 16.89 6.92
N SER A 218 7.29 16.91 7.50
CA SER A 218 7.10 17.32 8.90
C SER A 218 7.25 16.13 9.86
N TYR A 219 7.36 16.42 11.15
CA TYR A 219 7.26 15.39 12.19
C TYR A 219 5.94 14.62 12.13
N ALA A 220 4.83 15.31 11.82
CA ALA A 220 3.52 14.68 11.68
C ALA A 220 3.51 13.63 10.57
N ASN A 221 4.28 13.81 9.50
CA ASN A 221 4.44 12.81 8.44
C ASN A 221 5.11 11.54 8.96
N THR A 222 6.14 11.64 9.81
CA THR A 222 6.82 10.48 10.41
C THR A 222 5.89 9.74 11.36
N PHE A 223 5.17 10.48 12.20
CA PHE A 223 4.18 9.90 13.11
C PHE A 223 3.05 9.19 12.35
N SER A 224 2.44 9.86 11.37
CA SER A 224 1.38 9.30 10.53
C SER A 224 1.84 8.07 9.75
N ALA A 225 3.04 8.10 9.16
CA ALA A 225 3.62 6.93 8.49
C ALA A 225 3.69 5.73 9.44
N GLY A 226 4.13 5.97 10.67
CA GLY A 226 4.23 4.94 11.69
C GLY A 226 2.88 4.36 12.12
N ILE A 227 1.89 5.21 12.39
CA ILE A 227 0.54 4.78 12.77
C ILE A 227 -0.11 3.97 11.65
N TYR A 228 -0.05 4.44 10.40
CA TYR A 228 -0.64 3.74 9.27
C TYR A 228 0.12 2.44 8.93
N ALA A 229 1.44 2.40 9.12
CA ALA A 229 2.22 1.17 8.94
C ALA A 229 1.92 0.10 9.99
N ALA A 230 1.49 0.49 11.19
CA ALA A 230 1.14 -0.44 12.27
C ALA A 230 -0.22 -1.16 12.05
N THR A 231 -1.04 -0.71 11.08
CA THR A 231 -2.37 -1.29 10.77
C THR A 231 -2.42 -2.82 10.74
N PRO A 232 -1.51 -3.54 10.07
CA PRO A 232 -1.54 -5.00 10.01
C PRO A 232 -1.33 -5.64 11.37
N SER A 233 -0.39 -5.11 12.15
CA SER A 233 -0.10 -5.59 13.50
C SER A 233 -1.26 -5.33 14.45
N ILE A 234 -1.98 -4.21 14.30
CA ILE A 234 -3.17 -3.91 15.13
C ILE A 234 -4.32 -4.86 14.79
N ILE A 235 -4.57 -5.09 13.51
CA ILE A 235 -5.75 -5.87 13.07
C ILE A 235 -5.50 -7.37 13.22
N LEU A 236 -4.30 -7.87 12.94
CA LEU A 236 -4.02 -9.30 12.88
C LEU A 236 -3.12 -9.78 14.02
N GLY A 237 -2.53 -8.88 14.82
CA GLY A 237 -1.57 -9.24 15.88
C GLY A 237 -2.19 -9.95 17.09
N PHE A 238 -3.52 -10.06 17.15
CA PHE A 238 -4.17 -10.90 18.15
C PHE A 238 -4.19 -12.39 17.75
N ILE A 239 -3.93 -12.72 16.47
CA ILE A 239 -3.96 -14.10 15.97
C ILE A 239 -2.64 -14.79 16.31
N PRO A 240 -2.66 -15.87 17.12
CA PRO A 240 -1.45 -16.63 17.43
C PRO A 240 -0.74 -17.12 16.16
N GLY A 241 0.59 -17.00 16.12
CA GLY A 241 1.42 -17.44 14.98
C GLY A 241 1.51 -16.45 13.82
N VAL A 242 0.63 -15.45 13.72
CA VAL A 242 0.62 -14.48 12.60
C VAL A 242 1.51 -13.25 12.88
N ASN A 243 1.91 -13.05 14.14
CA ASN A 243 2.68 -11.89 14.62
C ASN A 243 3.97 -11.62 13.85
N PHE A 244 4.70 -12.67 13.46
CA PHE A 244 5.94 -12.51 12.71
C PHE A 244 5.70 -11.95 11.30
N ILE A 245 4.64 -12.43 10.63
CA ILE A 245 4.26 -11.99 9.29
C ILE A 245 3.78 -10.54 9.33
N THR A 246 2.95 -10.19 10.31
CA THR A 246 2.44 -8.82 10.45
C THR A 246 3.54 -7.83 10.80
N TRP A 247 4.53 -8.24 11.60
CA TRP A 247 5.69 -7.43 11.90
C TRP A 247 6.54 -7.13 10.66
N ILE A 248 6.83 -8.14 9.83
CA ILE A 248 7.52 -7.95 8.55
C ILE A 248 6.73 -7.01 7.65
N TRP A 249 5.41 -7.22 7.53
CA TRP A 249 4.56 -6.38 6.69
C TRP A 249 4.52 -4.93 7.21
N THR A 250 4.40 -4.72 8.51
CA THR A 250 4.49 -3.40 9.14
C THR A 250 5.83 -2.73 8.85
N PHE A 251 6.94 -3.47 8.84
CA PHE A 251 8.25 -2.93 8.48
C PHE A 251 8.29 -2.47 7.01
N VAL A 252 7.75 -3.27 6.08
CA VAL A 252 7.62 -2.89 4.66
C VAL A 252 6.78 -1.61 4.51
N LEU A 253 5.63 -1.54 5.20
CA LEU A 253 4.78 -0.35 5.20
C LEU A 253 5.48 0.86 5.78
N MET A 254 6.30 0.70 6.82
CA MET A 254 7.08 1.81 7.39
C MET A 254 8.06 2.37 6.35
N ILE A 255 8.77 1.51 5.61
CA ILE A 255 9.68 1.94 4.53
C ILE A 255 8.92 2.72 3.46
N LEU A 256 7.77 2.19 3.00
CA LEU A 256 6.94 2.84 1.99
C LEU A 256 6.38 4.17 2.48
N GLY A 257 5.86 4.20 3.72
CA GLY A 257 5.30 5.38 4.34
C GLY A 257 6.31 6.49 4.47
N LEU A 258 7.51 6.20 4.99
CA LEU A 258 8.58 7.19 5.06
C LEU A 258 9.05 7.61 3.67
N SER A 259 9.23 6.67 2.74
CA SER A 259 9.67 6.98 1.37
C SER A 259 8.72 7.97 0.68
N ILE A 260 7.42 7.72 0.75
CA ILE A 260 6.39 8.53 0.10
C ILE A 260 6.18 9.85 0.85
N MET A 261 5.91 9.77 2.16
CA MET A 261 5.55 10.96 2.94
C MET A 261 6.72 11.92 3.11
N HIS A 262 7.97 11.42 3.06
CA HIS A 262 9.18 12.25 3.12
C HIS A 262 9.87 12.48 1.76
N LYS A 263 9.27 12.05 0.66
CA LYS A 263 9.81 12.16 -0.72
C LYS A 263 11.27 11.71 -0.81
N MET A 264 11.59 10.59 -0.18
CA MET A 264 12.92 9.99 -0.19
C MET A 264 12.89 8.62 -0.85
N SER A 265 14.01 8.16 -1.39
CA SER A 265 14.12 6.80 -1.94
C SER A 265 13.87 5.74 -0.86
N LYS A 266 13.28 4.59 -1.25
CA LYS A 266 13.02 3.45 -0.34
C LYS A 266 14.28 2.97 0.40
N VAL A 267 15.43 2.96 -0.28
CA VAL A 267 16.73 2.58 0.32
C VAL A 267 17.13 3.53 1.45
N ARG A 268 17.00 4.85 1.25
CA ARG A 268 17.25 5.83 2.32
C ARG A 268 16.28 5.68 3.48
N ALA A 269 14.99 5.42 3.20
CA ALA A 269 14.00 5.16 4.25
C ALA A 269 14.34 3.91 5.06
N PHE A 270 14.74 2.82 4.40
CA PHE A 270 15.21 1.60 5.06
C PHE A 270 16.38 1.88 6.00
N PHE A 271 17.43 2.55 5.54
CA PHE A 271 18.57 2.88 6.39
C PHE A 271 18.19 3.84 7.53
N ALA A 272 17.35 4.85 7.28
CA ALA A 272 16.87 5.75 8.34
C ALA A 272 16.19 4.97 9.48
N ILE A 273 15.39 3.95 9.15
CA ILE A 273 14.77 3.08 10.14
C ILE A 273 15.85 2.25 10.84
N ILE A 274 16.66 1.47 10.12
CA ILE A 274 17.65 0.57 10.73
C ILE A 274 18.62 1.33 11.66
N PHE A 275 19.14 2.48 11.24
CA PHE A 275 20.02 3.30 12.07
C PHE A 275 19.31 3.84 13.31
N ALA A 276 18.06 4.31 13.19
CA ALA A 276 17.29 4.75 14.33
C ALA A 276 17.11 3.61 15.36
N TRP A 277 16.77 2.41 14.92
CA TRP A 277 16.56 1.27 15.83
C TRP A 277 17.86 0.79 16.49
N ILE A 278 18.97 0.74 15.75
CA ILE A 278 20.28 0.38 16.31
C ILE A 278 20.72 1.37 17.39
N VAL A 279 20.63 2.67 17.10
CA VAL A 279 21.07 3.70 18.07
C VAL A 279 20.15 3.73 19.28
N LEU A 280 18.83 3.64 19.09
CA LEU A 280 17.87 3.60 20.19
C LEU A 280 18.08 2.37 21.08
N GLY A 281 18.24 1.18 20.47
CA GLY A 281 18.50 -0.06 21.20
C GLY A 281 19.83 -0.03 21.95
N GLY A 282 20.87 0.53 21.35
CA GLY A 282 22.17 0.73 22.01
C GLY A 282 22.08 1.67 23.21
N LEU A 283 21.35 2.79 23.09
CA LEU A 283 21.14 3.73 24.19
C LEU A 283 20.39 3.09 25.36
N ILE A 284 19.32 2.36 25.08
CA ILE A 284 18.55 1.63 26.10
C ILE A 284 19.45 0.60 26.80
N SER A 285 20.21 -0.19 26.04
CA SER A 285 21.11 -1.20 26.58
C SER A 285 22.19 -0.58 27.50
N LEU A 286 22.74 0.57 27.11
CA LEU A 286 23.70 1.31 27.93
C LEU A 286 23.08 1.83 29.24
N ILE A 287 21.87 2.39 29.18
CA ILE A 287 21.17 2.89 30.37
C ILE A 287 20.89 1.74 31.35
N VAL A 288 20.42 0.60 30.84
CA VAL A 288 20.18 -0.60 31.66
C VAL A 288 21.48 -1.10 32.28
N TYR A 289 22.55 -1.21 31.51
CA TYR A 289 23.86 -1.64 32.00
C TYR A 289 24.39 -0.71 33.11
N LEU A 290 24.31 0.61 32.93
CA LEU A 290 24.70 1.57 33.96
C LEU A 290 23.82 1.44 35.20
N GLY A 291 22.49 1.33 35.04
CA GLY A 291 21.56 1.14 36.16
C GLY A 291 21.88 -0.11 36.98
N LEU A 292 22.30 -1.19 36.33
CA LEU A 292 22.73 -2.42 36.99
C LEU A 292 24.09 -2.30 37.69
N LEU A 293 24.98 -1.42 37.25
CA LEU A 293 26.27 -1.18 37.91
C LEU A 293 26.14 -0.39 39.22
N PHE A 294 25.06 0.38 39.38
CA PHE A 294 24.81 1.22 40.56
C PHE A 294 23.82 0.59 41.57
N TYR A 295 23.38 -0.64 41.34
CA TYR A 295 22.47 -1.40 42.22
C TYR A 295 23.21 -2.61 42.79
#